data_AF-A0A164YZ41-F1
#
_entry.id   AF-A0A164YZ41-F1
#
_cell.length_a   1.000
_cell.length_b   1.000
_cell.length_c   1.000
_cell.angle_alpha   90.00
_cell.angle_beta   90.00
_cell.angle_gamma   90.00
#
_symmetry.space_group_name_H-M   'P 1'
#
loop_
_entity.id
_entity.type
_entity.pdbx_description
1 polymer ?
#
loop_
_entity_poly.entity_id
_entity_poly.type
_entity_poly.pdbx_seq_one_letter_code
_entity_poly.pdbx_strand_id
1 'polypeptide(L)' 'MSKKRKRVSRRRLAGQRVLSYVPSFHLETGELKPVTAARHYIASQELKPPALINVRRNEHTTDRFFLAEKGVFS' A
#
# COMPACT_ATOMS: atom_id res chain seq x y z
N MET A 1 -2.82 -32.96 2.42
CA MET A 1 -3.76 -32.15 3.22
C MET A 1 -4.10 -30.86 2.46
N SER A 2 -5.19 -30.84 1.68
CA SER A 2 -5.61 -29.62 1.00
C SER A 2 -6.12 -28.62 2.04
N LYS A 3 -5.33 -27.57 2.34
CA LYS A 3 -5.75 -26.49 3.23
C LYS A 3 -7.02 -25.85 2.63
N LYS A 4 -8.18 -26.10 3.24
CA LYS A 4 -9.45 -25.44 2.89
C LYS A 4 -9.20 -23.93 2.79
N ARG A 5 -9.32 -23.37 1.59
CA ARG A 5 -9.13 -21.93 1.36
C ARG A 5 -10.18 -21.16 2.15
N LYS A 6 -9.75 -20.12 2.88
CA LYS A 6 -10.65 -19.23 3.63
C LYS A 6 -11.66 -18.62 2.66
N ARG A 7 -12.96 -18.78 2.94
CA ARG A 7 -14.04 -18.18 2.14
C ARG A 7 -13.83 -16.67 2.07
N VAL A 8 -13.75 -16.14 0.84
CA VAL A 8 -13.65 -14.69 0.60
C VAL A 8 -15.07 -14.15 0.39
N SER A 9 -15.45 -13.11 1.13
CA SER A 9 -16.77 -12.48 0.97
C SER A 9 -16.85 -11.71 -0.36
N ARG A 10 -18.06 -11.59 -0.92
CA ARG A 10 -18.30 -10.79 -2.14
C ARG A 10 -17.81 -9.35 -1.98
N ARG A 11 -18.03 -8.74 -0.79
CA ARG A 11 -17.55 -7.38 -0.48
C ARG A 11 -16.03 -7.27 -0.54
N ARG A 12 -15.30 -8.27 -0.05
CA ARG A 12 -13.83 -8.29 -0.12
C ARG A 12 -13.34 -8.40 -1.57
N LEU A 13 -13.99 -9.22 -2.40
CA LEU A 13 -13.67 -9.31 -3.84
C LEU A 13 -13.94 -7.97 -4.56
N ALA A 14 -15.04 -7.30 -4.24
CA ALA A 14 -15.36 -5.99 -4.79
C ALA A 14 -14.32 -4.94 -4.39
N GLY A 15 -13.95 -4.87 -3.11
CA GLY A 15 -12.89 -3.96 -2.64
C GLY A 15 -11.54 -4.25 -3.30
N GLN A 16 -11.21 -5.53 -3.51
CA GLN A 16 -9.98 -5.92 -4.19
C GLN A 16 -9.96 -5.51 -5.68
N ARG A 17 -11.12 -5.56 -6.36
CA ARG A 17 -11.28 -5.01 -7.71
C ARG A 17 -11.13 -3.49 -7.75
N VAL A 18 -11.64 -2.78 -6.75
CA VAL A 18 -11.44 -1.32 -6.67
C VAL A 18 -9.96 -0.99 -6.50
N LEU A 19 -9.27 -1.69 -5.59
CA LEU A 19 -7.84 -1.49 -5.35
C LEU A 19 -6.97 -1.82 -6.57
N SER A 20 -7.41 -2.68 -7.49
CA SER A 20 -6.64 -2.95 -8.72
C SER A 20 -6.63 -1.80 -9.72
N TYR A 21 -7.53 -0.82 -9.60
CA TYR A 21 -7.49 0.39 -10.42
C TYR A 21 -6.58 1.48 -9.82
N VAL A 22 -6.16 1.32 -8.56
CA VAL A 22 -5.32 2.29 -7.87
C VAL A 22 -3.85 1.99 -8.18
N PRO A 23 -3.05 2.97 -8.64
CA PRO A 23 -1.63 2.77 -8.89
C PRO A 23 -0.89 2.39 -7.60
N SER A 24 -0.03 1.37 -7.68
CA SER A 24 0.75 0.88 -6.55
C SER A 24 2.25 1.09 -6.77
N PHE A 25 2.89 1.78 -5.84
CA PHE A 25 4.32 2.08 -5.83
C PHE A 25 5.01 1.24 -4.77
N HIS A 26 6.24 0.82 -5.04
CA HIS A 26 7.04 0.02 -4.13
C HIS A 26 8.34 0.77 -3.84
N LEU A 27 8.67 0.90 -2.56
CA LEU A 27 9.89 1.56 -2.11
C LEU A 27 10.52 0.81 -0.95
N GLU A 28 11.83 0.96 -0.79
CA GLU A 28 12.55 0.46 0.36
C GLU A 28 12.67 1.55 1.43
N THR A 29 12.46 1.19 2.68
CA THR A 29 12.47 2.14 3.82
C THR A 29 13.82 2.82 4.00
N GLY A 30 14.92 2.13 3.66
CA GLY A 30 16.28 2.60 3.92
C GLY A 30 16.51 2.82 5.42
N GLU A 31 17.07 3.98 5.76
CA GLU A 31 17.38 4.38 7.14
C GLU A 31 16.23 5.10 7.86
N LEU A 32 15.22 5.57 7.13
CA LEU A 32 14.13 6.38 7.67
C LEU A 32 13.01 5.52 8.27
N LYS A 33 12.08 6.14 9.01
CA LYS A 33 10.84 5.45 9.39
C LYS A 33 9.97 5.25 8.14
N PRO A 34 9.22 4.13 8.01
CA PRO A 34 8.41 3.82 6.83
C PRO A 34 7.44 4.94 6.41
N VAL A 35 6.78 5.56 7.39
CA VAL A 35 5.85 6.69 7.16
C VAL A 35 6.57 7.90 6.57
N THR A 36 7.79 8.17 7.06
CA THR A 36 8.61 9.30 6.60
C THR A 36 9.11 9.04 5.18
N ALA A 37 9.58 7.82 4.89
CA ALA A 37 9.98 7.42 3.54
C ALA A 37 8.81 7.53 2.54
N ALA A 38 7.61 7.06 2.92
CA ALA A 38 6.41 7.22 2.09
C ALA A 38 6.09 8.70 1.79
N ARG A 39 6.14 9.57 2.81
CA ARG A 39 5.88 11.01 2.64
C ARG A 39 6.91 11.70 1.75
N HIS A 40 8.20 11.39 1.93
CA HIS A 40 9.25 11.91 1.05
C HIS A 40 9.04 11.45 -0.39
N TYR A 41 8.67 10.19 -0.61
CA TYR A 41 8.39 9.66 -1.93
C TYR A 41 7.19 10.34 -2.60
N ILE A 42 6.11 10.58 -1.85
CA ILE A 42 4.93 11.32 -2.35
C ILE A 42 5.33 12.73 -2.78
N ALA A 43 6.12 13.42 -1.95
CA ALA A 43 6.56 14.78 -2.24
C ALA A 43 7.54 14.86 -3.42
N SER A 44 8.48 13.91 -3.52
CA SER A 44 9.51 13.92 -4.57
C SER A 44 8.99 13.50 -5.94
N GLN A 45 7.99 12.63 -5.99
CA GLN A 45 7.36 12.16 -7.23
C GLN A 45 6.07 12.94 -7.56
N GLU A 46 5.71 13.95 -6.77
CA GLU A 46 4.45 14.70 -6.87
C GLU A 46 3.23 13.78 -7.06
N LEU A 47 3.17 12.69 -6.28
CA LEU A 47 2.13 11.68 -6.44
C LEU A 47 0.75 12.27 -6.19
N LYS A 48 -0.14 12.06 -7.14
CA LYS A 48 -1.54 12.44 -7.02
C LYS A 48 -2.36 11.32 -6.38
N PRO A 49 -3.29 11.65 -5.46
CA PRO A 49 -4.27 10.69 -4.99
C PRO A 49 -5.18 10.19 -6.13
N PRO A 50 -5.72 8.96 -6.06
CA PRO A 50 -5.44 7.91 -5.08
C PRO A 50 -4.20 7.09 -5.46
N ALA A 51 -3.37 6.74 -4.49
CA ALA A 51 -2.20 5.88 -4.73
C ALA A 51 -1.94 4.94 -3.54
N LEU A 52 -1.43 3.74 -3.83
CA LEU A 52 -0.94 2.80 -2.83
C LEU A 52 0.58 2.83 -2.79
N ILE A 53 1.14 2.87 -1.60
CA ILE A 53 2.59 2.96 -1.39
C ILE A 53 2.99 1.81 -0.48
N ASN A 54 3.71 0.85 -1.04
CA ASN A 54 4.22 -0.32 -0.33
C ASN A 54 5.67 -0.05 0.06
N VAL A 55 5.90 0.08 1.36
CA VAL A 55 7.19 0.43 1.96
C VAL A 55 7.79 -0.82 2.58
N ARG A 56 8.82 -1.36 1.94
CA ARG A 56 9.53 -2.54 2.42
C ARG A 56 10.49 -2.15 3.53
N ARG A 57 10.15 -2.52 4.77
CA ARG A 57 11.00 -2.31 5.95
C ARG A 57 12.13 -3.34 5.99
N ASN A 58 11.79 -4.61 5.84
CA ASN A 58 12.73 -5.73 5.82
C ASN A 58 12.30 -6.72 4.73
N GLU A 59 13.07 -7.79 4.52
CA GLU A 59 12.73 -8.83 3.53
C GLU A 59 11.33 -9.41 3.71
N HIS A 60 10.86 -9.52 4.96
CA HIS A 60 9.58 -10.15 5.33
C HIS A 60 8.45 -9.17 5.70
N THR A 61 8.74 -7.87 5.81
CA THR A 61 7.78 -6.88 6.33
C THR A 61 7.63 -5.71 5.38
N THR A 62 6.41 -5.48 4.92
CA THR A 62 6.05 -4.37 4.03
C THR A 62 4.88 -3.62 4.64
N ASP A 63 5.12 -2.38 5.02
CA ASP A 63 4.09 -1.45 5.46
C ASP A 63 3.36 -0.93 4.22
N ARG A 64 2.04 -0.86 4.26
CA ARG A 64 1.24 -0.35 3.14
C ARG A 64 0.62 0.96 3.56
N PHE A 65 0.73 1.96 2.70
CA PHE A 65 0.10 3.24 2.90
C PHE A 65 -0.83 3.56 1.74
N PHE A 66 -1.93 4.23 2.04
CA PHE A 66 -2.89 4.73 1.06
C PHE A 66 -2.86 6.25 1.06
N LEU A 67 -2.49 6.84 -0.07
CA LEU A 67 -2.59 8.26 -0.31
C LEU A 67 -4.00 8.59 -0.81
N ALA A 68 -4.78 9.28 0.01
CA ALA A 68 -6.05 9.88 -0.37
C ALA A 68 -5.91 11.40 -0.46
N GLU A 69 -6.95 12.07 -0.97
CA GLU A 69 -7.00 13.55 -1.04
C GLU A 69 -6.78 14.24 0.31
N LYS A 70 -7.23 13.61 1.40
CA LYS A 70 -7.08 14.14 2.76
C LYS A 70 -5.70 13.89 3.38
N GLY A 71 -4.88 13.03 2.79
CA GLY A 71 -3.56 12.66 3.31
C GLY A 71 -3.26 11.17 3.24
N VAL A 72 -2.26 10.75 3.99
CA VAL A 72 -1.70 9.38 3.98
C VAL A 72 -2.24 8.58 5.15
N PHE A 73 -2.76 7.39 4.86
CA PHE A 73 -3.29 6.42 5.81
C PHE A 73 -2.42 5.16 5.83
N SER A 74 -2.25 4.52 6.99
CA SER A 74 -1.58 3.20 7.13
C SER A 74 -2.58 2.05 7.21
#